data_AF-A0A9W8ELL8-F1
#
_entry.id   AF-A0A9W8ELL8-F1
#
_cell.length_a   1.000
_cell.length_b   1.000
_cell.length_c   1.000
_cell.angle_alpha   90.00
_cell.angle_beta   90.00
_cell.angle_gamma   90.00
#
_symmetry.space_group_name_H-M   'P 1'
#
loop_
_entity.id
_entity.type
_entity.pdbx_description
1 polymer ?
#
loop_
_entity_poly.entity_id
_entity_poly.type
_entity_poly.pdbx_seq_one_letter_code
_entity_poly.pdbx_strand_id
1 'polypeptide(L)'
;MFVSTYLRQAKVYSLESFHVVFEISSVAESLSCVEIYYGYAAVLRGRNVVEVHRWKEQTLAARIVIEDACVCSIRLCAEGKLVVATTDWSLLIFDVEKAELRQK
;
A
#
# COMPACT_ATOMS: atom_id res chain seq x y z
N MET A 1 -18.54 2.20 -15.94
CA MET A 1 -17.92 0.86 -16.03
C MET A 1 -17.42 0.50 -14.64
N PHE A 2 -18.12 -0.37 -13.91
CA PHE A 2 -17.71 -0.80 -12.57
C PHE A 2 -16.81 -2.04 -12.71
N VAL A 3 -15.49 -1.85 -12.68
CA VAL A 3 -14.53 -2.94 -12.55
C VAL A 3 -14.30 -3.15 -11.05
N SER A 4 -14.99 -4.13 -10.46
CA SER A 4 -14.68 -4.60 -9.11
C SER A 4 -13.72 -5.78 -9.23
N THR A 5 -12.43 -5.50 -9.35
CA THR A 5 -11.40 -6.52 -9.14
C THR A 5 -11.27 -6.73 -7.63
N TYR A 6 -11.89 -7.81 -7.13
CA TYR A 6 -11.71 -8.28 -5.75
C TYR A 6 -10.31 -8.90 -5.58
N LEU A 7 -9.25 -8.15 -5.85
CA LEU A 7 -7.90 -8.62 -5.59
C LEU A 7 -7.80 -8.81 -4.07
N ARG A 8 -7.54 -10.04 -3.64
CA ARG A 8 -7.33 -10.38 -2.22
C ARG A 8 -5.86 -10.65 -1.94
N GLN A 9 -5.04 -10.76 -2.97
CA GLN A 9 -3.63 -11.09 -2.89
C GLN A 9 -2.82 -10.21 -3.83
N ALA A 10 -1.65 -9.81 -3.37
CA ALA A 10 -0.61 -9.18 -4.15
C ALA A 10 0.68 -9.98 -3.94
N LYS A 11 1.30 -10.41 -5.04
CA LYS A 11 2.51 -11.22 -5.02
C LYS A 11 3.59 -10.55 -5.84
N VAL A 12 4.80 -10.50 -5.29
CA VAL A 12 6.01 -10.04 -5.98
C VAL A 12 6.82 -11.28 -6.31
N TYR A 13 7.22 -11.39 -7.56
CA TYR A 13 8.01 -12.51 -8.06
C TYR A 13 9.42 -12.05 -8.40
N SER A 14 10.42 -12.88 -8.07
CA SER A 14 11.76 -12.73 -8.63
C SER A 14 11.69 -13.00 -10.13
N LEU A 15 12.26 -12.13 -10.96
CA LEU A 15 12.35 -12.37 -12.41
C LEU A 15 13.40 -13.44 -12.76
N GLU A 16 14.37 -13.66 -11.89
CA GLU A 16 15.43 -14.64 -12.11
C GLU A 16 14.95 -16.07 -11.83
N SER A 17 14.26 -16.26 -10.71
CA SER A 17 13.85 -17.59 -10.24
C SER A 17 12.35 -17.86 -10.34
N PHE A 18 11.54 -16.86 -10.68
CA PHE A 18 10.07 -16.91 -10.69
C PHE A 18 9.43 -17.33 -9.36
N HIS A 19 10.20 -17.34 -8.26
CA HIS A 19 9.67 -17.58 -6.93
C HIS A 19 9.05 -16.31 -6.33
N VAL A 20 8.04 -16.51 -5.47
CA VAL A 20 7.43 -15.44 -4.69
C VAL A 20 8.44 -14.95 -3.66
N VAL A 21 8.76 -13.66 -3.72
CA VAL A 21 9.68 -12.99 -2.78
C VAL A 21 8.92 -12.17 -1.74
N PHE A 22 7.66 -11.81 -2.03
CA PHE A 22 6.79 -11.13 -1.10
C PHE A 22 5.33 -11.39 -1.44
N GLU A 23 4.50 -11.57 -0.42
CA GLU A 23 3.07 -11.79 -0.56
C GLU A 23 2.33 -11.00 0.51
N ILE A 24 1.28 -10.28 0.08
CA ILE A 24 0.27 -9.71 0.98
C ILE A 24 -1.06 -10.33 0.62
N SER A 25 -1.79 -10.78 1.64
CA SER A 25 -3.16 -11.24 1.51
C SER A 25 -4.12 -10.42 2.38
N SER A 26 -5.39 -10.37 1.99
CA SER A 26 -6.48 -9.85 2.82
C SER A 26 -7.66 -10.80 2.77
N VAL A 27 -8.15 -11.18 3.95
CA VAL A 27 -9.39 -11.95 4.09
C VAL A 27 -10.62 -11.05 4.17
N ALA A 28 -10.45 -9.83 4.69
CA ALA A 28 -11.55 -8.92 4.97
C ALA A 28 -11.79 -7.92 3.83
N GLU A 29 -10.73 -7.29 3.32
CA GLU A 29 -10.85 -6.12 2.43
C GLU A 29 -10.27 -6.40 1.03
N SER A 30 -10.70 -5.65 0.03
CA SER A 30 -10.07 -5.71 -1.30
C SER A 30 -8.74 -4.98 -1.27
N LEU A 31 -7.77 -5.49 -2.01
CA LEU A 31 -6.56 -4.76 -2.37
C LEU A 31 -6.85 -4.02 -3.66
N SER A 32 -6.77 -2.70 -3.67
CA SER A 32 -7.17 -1.89 -4.83
C SER A 32 -5.99 -1.25 -5.56
N CYS A 33 -4.85 -1.13 -4.89
CA CYS A 33 -3.62 -0.60 -5.47
C CYS A 33 -2.41 -1.21 -4.77
N VAL A 34 -1.35 -1.46 -5.54
CA VAL A 34 -0.06 -1.94 -5.05
C VAL A 34 1.02 -1.14 -5.76
N GLU A 35 1.95 -0.59 -4.99
CA GLU A 35 3.11 0.14 -5.50
C GLU A 35 4.37 -0.39 -4.81
N ILE A 36 5.46 -0.55 -5.55
CA ILE A 36 6.73 -1.06 -5.02
C ILE A 36 7.83 -0.09 -5.40
N TYR A 37 8.62 0.33 -4.41
CA TYR A 37 9.74 1.22 -4.62
C TYR A 37 10.80 1.02 -3.54
N TYR A 38 12.07 0.83 -3.93
CA TYR A 38 13.27 0.77 -3.07
C TYR A 38 13.04 0.18 -1.67
N GLY A 39 12.79 -1.13 -1.58
CA GLY A 39 12.65 -1.83 -0.30
C GLY A 39 11.26 -1.71 0.36
N TYR A 40 10.36 -0.89 -0.18
CA TYR A 40 8.97 -0.78 0.30
C TYR A 40 7.95 -1.30 -0.71
N ALA A 41 6.86 -1.84 -0.18
CA ALA A 41 5.64 -2.17 -0.89
C ALA A 41 4.46 -1.48 -0.19
N ALA A 42 3.79 -0.58 -0.89
CA ALA A 42 2.58 0.09 -0.41
C ALA A 42 1.35 -0.61 -1.01
N VAL A 43 0.34 -0.86 -0.18
CA VAL A 43 -0.90 -1.51 -0.57
C VAL A 43 -2.08 -0.73 -0.04
N LEU A 44 -3.00 -0.37 -0.94
CA LEU A 44 -4.30 0.18 -0.58
C LEU A 44 -5.27 -0.96 -0.27
N ARG A 45 -5.68 -1.05 1.00
CA ARG A 45 -6.76 -1.92 1.47
C ARG A 45 -8.07 -1.16 1.58
N GLY A 46 -9.14 -1.80 1.11
CA GLY A 46 -10.46 -1.20 1.08
C GLY A 46 -10.46 0.06 0.24
N ARG A 47 -10.89 1.18 0.84
CA ARG A 47 -10.96 2.48 0.16
C ARG A 47 -10.02 3.52 0.75
N ASN A 48 -9.46 3.30 1.92
CA ASN A 48 -8.84 4.39 2.67
C ASN A 48 -7.70 3.98 3.60
N VAL A 49 -7.33 2.70 3.62
CA VAL A 49 -6.21 2.22 4.45
C VAL A 49 -5.04 1.92 3.55
N VAL A 50 -3.93 2.65 3.73
CA VAL A 50 -2.67 2.36 3.05
C VAL A 50 -1.72 1.70 4.04
N GLU A 51 -1.30 0.48 3.73
CA GLU A 51 -0.25 -0.21 4.46
C GLU A 51 1.04 -0.15 3.67
N VAL A 52 2.13 0.24 4.32
CA VAL A 52 3.47 0.21 3.73
C VAL A 52 4.29 -0.83 4.45
N HIS A 53 4.88 -1.73 3.69
CA HIS A 53 5.65 -2.87 4.17
C HIS A 53 7.09 -2.74 3.71
N ARG A 54 8.06 -3.08 4.56
CA ARG A 54 9.43 -3.37 4.11
C ARG A 54 9.43 -4.79 3.56
N TRP A 55 9.39 -4.92 2.23
CA TRP A 55 8.97 -6.18 1.59
C TRP A 55 10.03 -7.29 1.64
N LYS A 56 11.31 -6.93 1.81
CA LYS A 56 12.39 -7.91 2.01
C LYS A 56 12.35 -8.50 3.42
N GLU A 57 12.08 -7.66 4.41
CA GLU A 57 11.98 -8.00 5.83
C GLU A 57 10.60 -8.60 6.18
N GLN A 58 9.62 -8.45 5.28
CA GLN A 58 8.22 -8.83 5.48
C GLN A 58 7.58 -8.18 6.71
N THR A 59 7.98 -6.95 7.03
CA THR A 59 7.49 -6.20 8.19
C THR A 59 6.63 -5.01 7.79
N LEU A 60 5.56 -4.75 8.53
CA LEU A 60 4.77 -3.52 8.40
C LEU A 60 5.59 -2.31 8.87
N ALA A 61 5.84 -1.35 7.98
CA ALA A 61 6.49 -0.09 8.32
C ALA A 61 5.48 0.96 8.78
N ALA A 62 4.38 1.10 8.05
CA ALA A 62 3.37 2.12 8.32
C ALA A 62 1.97 1.63 8.00
N ARG A 63 0.99 2.14 8.74
CA ARG A 63 -0.44 1.99 8.45
C ARG A 63 -1.10 3.36 8.55
N ILE A 64 -1.62 3.83 7.42
CA ILE A 64 -2.20 5.16 7.28
C ILE A 64 -3.69 4.99 6.99
N VAL A 65 -4.53 5.62 7.80
CA VAL A 65 -5.99 5.60 7.65
C VAL A 65 -6.43 7.01 7.26
N ILE A 66 -7.13 7.12 6.13
CA ILE A 66 -7.68 8.38 5.63
C ILE A 66 -9.18 8.38 5.94
N GLU A 67 -9.61 9.21 6.90
CA GLU A 67 -10.98 9.07 7.45
C GLU A 67 -12.05 9.67 6.51
N ASP A 68 -11.75 10.78 5.84
CA ASP A 68 -12.76 11.60 5.17
C ASP A 68 -12.81 11.47 3.63
N ALA A 69 -11.96 10.61 3.05
CA ALA A 69 -11.89 10.46 1.60
C ALA A 69 -11.49 9.05 1.17
N CYS A 70 -11.92 8.67 -0.03
CA CYS A 70 -11.44 7.46 -0.69
C CYS A 70 -10.12 7.75 -1.40
N VAL A 71 -9.18 6.82 -1.32
CA VAL A 71 -7.92 6.85 -2.05
C VAL A 71 -8.15 6.36 -3.46
N CYS A 72 -7.71 7.13 -4.43
CA CYS A 72 -7.75 6.76 -5.85
C CYS A 72 -6.38 6.32 -6.37
N SER A 73 -5.28 6.80 -5.78
CA SER A 73 -3.92 6.41 -6.19
C SER A 73 -2.93 6.56 -5.04
N ILE A 74 -1.91 5.71 -5.05
CA ILE A 74 -0.75 5.78 -4.15
C ILE A 74 0.53 5.76 -4.98
N ARG A 75 1.55 6.50 -4.53
CA ARG A 75 2.88 6.50 -5.14
C ARG A 75 3.93 6.52 -4.05
N LEU A 76 4.80 5.52 -4.05
CA LEU A 76 6.03 5.57 -3.27
C LEU A 76 7.08 6.36 -4.05
N CYS A 77 7.75 7.25 -3.33
CA CYS A 77 8.79 8.11 -3.86
C CYS A 77 10.14 7.79 -3.22
N ALA A 78 11.19 8.44 -3.73
CA ALA A 78 12.49 8.46 -3.09
C ALA A 78 12.37 8.88 -1.61
N GLU A 79 13.33 8.42 -0.80
CA GLU A 79 13.47 8.83 0.61
C GLU A 79 12.30 8.41 1.54
N GLY A 80 11.57 7.35 1.18
CA GLY A 80 10.50 6.83 2.04
C GLY A 80 9.29 7.77 2.13
N LYS A 81 9.03 8.59 1.10
CA LYS A 81 7.81 9.38 1.01
C LYS A 81 6.70 8.59 0.32
N LEU A 82 5.49 8.72 0.82
CA LEU A 82 4.27 8.20 0.21
C LEU A 82 3.39 9.37 -0.19
N VAL A 83 3.05 9.45 -1.46
CA VAL A 83 2.04 10.38 -1.98
C VAL A 83 0.73 9.62 -2.16
N VAL A 84 -0.35 10.18 -1.65
CA VAL A 84 -1.69 9.62 -1.75
C VAL A 84 -2.61 10.65 -2.41
N ALA A 85 -3.27 10.26 -3.48
CA ALA A 85 -4.32 11.05 -4.11
C ALA A 85 -5.69 10.52 -3.70
N THR A 86 -6.61 11.44 -3.41
CA THR A 86 -7.94 11.12 -2.90
C THR A 86 -9.05 11.68 -3.79
N THR A 87 -10.27 11.14 -3.62
CA THR A 87 -11.44 11.50 -4.42
C THR A 87 -11.98 12.90 -4.17
N ASP A 88 -11.58 13.53 -3.07
CA ASP A 88 -11.87 14.93 -2.73
C ASP A 88 -10.85 15.92 -3.33
N TRP A 89 -10.03 15.45 -4.29
CA TRP A 89 -9.02 16.25 -5.00
C TRP A 89 -7.84 16.69 -4.13
N SER A 90 -7.67 16.07 -2.95
CA SER A 90 -6.53 16.30 -2.08
C SER A 90 -5.31 15.45 -2.48
N LEU A 91 -4.11 15.99 -2.19
CA LEU A 91 -2.85 15.25 -2.24
C LEU A 91 -2.23 15.25 -0.84
N LEU A 92 -2.05 14.07 -0.29
CA LEU A 92 -1.45 13.86 1.02
C LEU A 92 -0.05 13.28 0.87
N ILE A 93 0.90 13.80 1.64
CA ILE A 93 2.29 13.34 1.61
C ILE A 93 2.65 12.87 3.02
N PHE A 94 3.07 11.61 3.11
CA PHE A 94 3.48 10.97 4.35
C PHE A 94 4.96 10.61 4.31
N ASP A 95 5.59 10.72 5.48
CA ASP A 95 6.91 10.15 5.72
C ASP A 95 6.72 8.76 6.32
N VAL A 96 7.03 7.71 5.54
CA VAL A 96 6.76 6.32 5.91
C VAL A 96 7.46 5.94 7.20
N GLU A 97 8.68 6.43 7.42
CA GLU A 97 9.49 6.09 8.59
C GLU A 97 9.04 6.84 9.86
N LYS A 98 8.27 7.92 9.70
CA LYS A 98 7.72 8.70 10.82
C LYS A 98 6.24 8.43 11.08
N ALA A 99 5.59 7.64 10.22
CA ALA A 99 4.20 7.27 10.41
C ALA A 99 4.10 6.34 11.62
N GLU A 100 3.76 6.90 12.78
CA GLU A 100 3.58 6.14 14.02
C GLU A 100 2.61 4.98 13.80
N LEU A 101 3.05 3.78 14.14
CA LEU A 101 2.24 2.58 14.10
C LEU A 101 1.27 2.61 15.29
N ARG A 102 0.15 3.34 15.15
CA ARG A 102 -0.90 3.37 16.17
C ARG A 102 -1.67 2.05 16.16
N GLN A 103 -1.18 1.09 16.95
CA GLN A 103 -1.94 -0.10 17.31
C GLN A 103 -2.99 0.30 18.35
N LYS A 104 -4.27 0.24 17.99
CA LYS A 104 -5.38 0.22 18.95
C LYS A 104 -5.84 -1.22 19.13
#